data_AF-A0A1Q7KZB8-F1
#
_entry.id   AF-A0A1Q7KZB8-F1
#
_cell.length_a   1.000
_cell.length_b   1.000
_cell.length_c   1.000
_cell.angle_alpha   90.00
_cell.angle_beta   90.00
_cell.angle_gamma   90.00
#
_symmetry.space_group_name_H-M   'P 1'
#
loop_
_entity.id
_entity.type
_entity.pdbx_description
1 polymer ?
#
loop_
_entity_poly.entity_id
_entity_poly.type
_entity_poly.pdbx_seq_one_letter_code
_entity_poly.pdbx_strand_id
1 'polypeptide(L)'
;MSEELLERIYTINLGKVLLSPNNQRAKRAINMIREFASRHMKSENVKIEEDVSHLVWERGIRHPPRKIRVKLTKDDDGNILVSKYQEEKKVEEKPKEKKGEKKVEEKPKEKKEEKKASASKSDEKQKKE
;
A
#
# COMPACT_ATOMS: atom_id res chain seq x y z
N MET A 1 -10.94 -28.48 23.15
CA MET A 1 -11.63 -27.17 23.05
C MET A 1 -11.78 -26.87 21.58
N SER A 2 -12.91 -26.29 21.15
CA SER A 2 -13.07 -25.88 19.75
C SER A 2 -12.13 -24.72 19.43
N GLU A 3 -11.27 -24.92 18.43
CA GLU A 3 -10.51 -23.84 17.84
C GLU A 3 -11.42 -23.12 16.85
N GLU A 4 -12.17 -22.16 17.37
CA GLU A 4 -13.01 -21.29 16.55
C GLU A 4 -12.12 -20.39 15.69
N LEU A 5 -12.35 -20.43 14.38
CA LEU A 5 -11.71 -19.56 13.40
C LEU A 5 -12.28 -18.14 13.55
N LEU A 6 -11.72 -17.41 14.52
CA LEU A 6 -12.25 -16.15 15.01
C LEU A 6 -11.94 -14.98 14.06
N GLU A 7 -12.88 -14.73 13.15
CA GLU A 7 -12.86 -13.53 12.30
C GLU A 7 -13.48 -12.33 13.01
N ARG A 8 -12.78 -11.19 13.03
CA ARG A 8 -13.26 -9.94 13.67
C ARG A 8 -12.85 -8.71 12.88
N ILE A 9 -13.80 -7.83 12.57
CA ILE A 9 -13.55 -6.54 11.89
C ILE A 9 -13.38 -5.45 12.95
N TYR A 10 -12.26 -4.71 12.90
CA TYR A 10 -11.95 -3.64 13.84
C TYR A 10 -11.54 -2.34 13.14
N THR A 11 -11.86 -1.20 13.78
CA THR A 11 -11.32 0.12 13.40
C THR A 11 -10.14 0.48 14.31
N ILE A 12 -8.92 0.40 13.80
CA ILE A 12 -7.71 0.78 14.53
C ILE A 12 -7.55 2.31 14.48
N ASN A 13 -7.59 2.94 15.65
CA ASN A 13 -7.37 4.38 15.80
C ASN A 13 -5.87 4.69 15.95
N LEU A 14 -5.22 5.03 14.85
CA LEU A 14 -3.79 5.41 14.79
C LEU A 14 -3.52 6.84 15.29
N GLY A 15 -4.46 7.45 16.03
CA GLY A 15 -4.38 8.84 16.46
C GLY A 15 -3.15 9.19 17.31
N LYS A 16 -2.62 8.21 18.06
CA LYS A 16 -1.41 8.35 18.90
C LYS A 16 -0.11 8.46 18.09
N VAL A 17 -0.10 8.05 16.82
CA VAL A 17 1.09 8.11 15.95
C VAL A 17 1.63 9.54 15.80
N LEU A 18 0.79 10.56 15.92
CA LEU A 18 1.22 11.96 15.80
C LEU A 18 2.17 12.43 16.91
N LEU A 19 2.19 11.77 18.08
CA LEU A 19 3.18 12.03 19.15
C LEU A 19 4.60 11.61 18.74
N SER A 20 4.75 10.71 17.78
CA SER A 20 6.06 10.27 17.31
C SER A 20 6.66 11.25 16.29
N PRO A 21 8.01 11.40 16.27
CA PRO A 21 8.72 12.23 15.30
C PRO A 21 8.30 11.97 13.85
N ASN A 22 8.26 13.04 13.05
CA ASN A 22 7.75 13.03 11.67
C ASN A 22 8.37 11.95 10.77
N ASN A 23 9.62 11.56 11.02
CA ASN A 23 10.37 10.55 10.26
C ASN A 23 10.16 9.10 10.73
N GLN A 24 9.31 8.84 11.74
CA GLN A 24 9.06 7.49 12.26
C GLN A 24 7.57 7.14 12.36
N ARG A 25 6.67 7.98 11.82
CA ARG A 25 5.22 7.83 12.01
C ARG A 25 4.64 6.56 11.36
N ALA A 26 4.95 6.28 10.10
CA ALA A 26 4.49 5.03 9.47
C ALA A 26 5.04 3.77 10.18
N LYS A 27 6.30 3.80 10.64
CA LYS A 27 6.88 2.73 11.47
C LYS A 27 6.13 2.55 12.81
N ARG A 28 5.80 3.65 13.51
CA ARG A 28 4.99 3.59 14.73
C ARG A 28 3.57 3.06 14.45
N ALA A 29 2.98 3.42 13.31
CA ALA A 29 1.67 2.93 12.90
C ALA A 29 1.63 1.41 12.74
N ILE A 30 2.61 0.81 12.04
CA ILE A 30 2.75 -0.65 11.91
C ILE A 30 2.91 -1.31 13.29
N ASN A 31 3.77 -0.76 14.16
CA ASN A 31 3.92 -1.28 15.52
C ASN A 31 2.61 -1.19 16.32
N MET A 32 1.83 -0.11 16.18
CA MET A 32 0.51 0.01 16.81
C MET A 32 -0.52 -0.98 16.26
N ILE A 33 -0.47 -1.35 14.97
CA ILE A 33 -1.32 -2.39 14.39
C ILE A 33 -0.96 -3.76 14.99
N ARG A 34 0.34 -4.07 15.13
CA ARG A 34 0.81 -5.29 15.81
C ARG A 34 0.40 -5.33 17.29
N GLU A 35 0.65 -4.26 18.05
CA GLU A 35 0.20 -4.10 19.44
C GLU A 35 -1.32 -4.30 19.58
N PHE A 36 -2.11 -3.79 18.63
CA PHE A 36 -3.57 -3.95 18.62
C PHE A 36 -3.98 -5.39 18.35
N ALA A 37 -3.42 -6.04 17.33
CA ALA A 37 -3.76 -7.41 16.94
C ALA A 37 -3.48 -8.41 18.08
N SER A 38 -2.26 -8.40 18.62
CA SER A 38 -1.88 -9.27 19.75
C SER A 38 -2.77 -9.06 20.98
N ARG A 39 -3.16 -7.81 21.29
CA ARG A 39 -4.03 -7.51 22.43
C ARG A 39 -5.46 -8.04 22.27
N HIS A 40 -6.02 -8.06 21.06
CA HIS A 40 -7.42 -8.48 20.84
C HIS A 40 -7.59 -9.97 20.58
N MET A 41 -6.60 -10.61 19.93
CA MET A 41 -6.66 -12.04 19.58
C MET A 41 -5.82 -12.92 20.52
N LYS A 42 -5.05 -12.32 21.44
CA LYS A 42 -4.23 -12.98 22.47
C LYS A 42 -3.17 -13.95 21.93
N SER A 43 -2.47 -13.59 20.87
CA SER A 43 -1.26 -14.30 20.43
C SER A 43 -0.15 -13.36 19.95
N GLU A 44 1.07 -13.90 19.88
CA GLU A 44 2.31 -13.13 19.67
C GLU A 44 2.65 -12.98 18.18
N ASN A 45 2.29 -13.97 17.36
CA ASN A 45 2.63 -14.04 15.94
C ASN A 45 1.61 -13.30 15.06
N VAL A 46 1.89 -12.03 14.76
CA VAL A 46 1.06 -11.18 13.87
C VAL A 46 1.70 -11.04 12.48
N LYS A 47 1.04 -11.60 11.47
CA LYS A 47 1.31 -11.42 10.04
C LYS A 47 0.43 -10.28 9.52
N ILE A 48 1.04 -9.28 8.89
CA ILE A 48 0.32 -8.12 8.32
C ILE A 48 0.39 -8.23 6.80
N GLU A 49 -0.76 -8.16 6.12
CA GLU A 49 -0.80 -8.21 4.66
C GLU A 49 -0.15 -6.98 4.01
N GLU A 50 0.38 -7.17 2.81
CA GLU A 50 1.00 -6.10 2.02
C GLU A 50 0.01 -4.95 1.76
N ASP A 51 -1.27 -5.28 1.53
CA ASP A 51 -2.37 -4.35 1.31
C ASP A 51 -2.59 -3.37 2.48
N VAL A 52 -2.38 -3.83 3.73
CA VAL A 52 -2.46 -3.01 4.94
C VAL A 52 -1.18 -2.18 5.12
N SER A 53 -0.02 -2.74 4.75
CA SER A 53 1.25 -2.02 4.73
C SER A 53 1.20 -0.85 3.73
N HIS A 54 0.84 -1.11 2.47
CA HIS A 54 0.70 -0.10 1.42
C HIS A 54 -0.23 1.04 1.86
N LEU A 55 -1.39 0.73 2.44
CA LEU A 55 -2.33 1.73 2.98
C LEU A 55 -1.68 2.65 4.04
N VAL A 56 -0.78 2.12 4.88
CA VAL A 56 -0.02 2.93 5.85
C VAL A 56 1.05 3.80 5.17
N TRP A 57 1.65 3.34 4.08
CA TRP A 57 2.73 4.04 3.35
C TRP A 57 2.26 4.90 2.17
N GLU A 58 1.00 4.80 1.71
CA GLU A 58 0.37 5.54 0.58
C GLU A 58 0.70 7.04 0.57
N ARG A 59 0.83 7.66 1.75
CA ARG A 59 1.05 9.11 1.94
C ARG A 59 2.46 9.45 2.43
N GLY A 60 3.37 8.50 2.34
CA GLY A 60 4.74 8.59 2.83
C GLY A 60 4.86 8.58 4.36
N ILE A 61 6.10 8.47 4.83
CA ILE A 61 6.45 8.19 6.24
C ILE A 61 5.86 9.16 7.28
N ARG A 62 5.53 10.40 6.87
CA ARG A 62 5.13 11.53 7.72
C ARG A 62 3.63 11.61 8.00
N HIS A 63 2.78 11.06 7.11
CA HIS A 63 1.33 11.26 7.13
C HIS A 63 0.51 9.96 7.00
N PRO A 64 0.79 8.90 7.80
CA PRO A 64 0.01 7.67 7.76
C PRO A 64 -1.48 7.93 8.11
N PRO A 65 -2.41 7.07 7.66
CA PRO A 65 -3.84 7.22 7.94
C PRO A 65 -4.16 7.30 9.44
N ARG A 66 -5.10 8.16 9.83
CA ARG A 66 -5.47 8.37 11.25
C ARG A 66 -6.42 7.29 11.81
N LYS A 67 -7.11 6.56 10.92
CA LYS A 67 -7.93 5.38 11.20
C LYS A 67 -7.73 4.38 10.05
N ILE A 68 -7.71 3.08 10.35
CA ILE A 68 -7.73 2.00 9.36
C ILE A 68 -8.75 0.95 9.81
N ARG A 69 -9.54 0.40 8.88
CA ARG A 69 -10.42 -0.76 9.13
C ARG A 69 -9.73 -2.02 8.62
N VAL A 70 -9.57 -2.98 9.51
CA VAL A 70 -8.91 -4.26 9.23
C VAL A 70 -9.84 -5.40 9.61
N LYS A 71 -9.72 -6.50 8.87
CA LYS A 71 -10.17 -7.82 9.32
C LYS A 71 -9.00 -8.46 10.07
N LEU A 72 -9.26 -9.00 11.25
CA LEU A 72 -8.37 -9.93 11.93
C LEU A 72 -8.96 -11.32 11.76
N THR A 73 -8.20 -12.23 11.18
CA THR A 73 -8.49 -13.67 11.20
C THR A 73 -7.42 -14.34 12.05
N LYS A 74 -7.80 -15.34 12.85
CA LYS A 74 -6.88 -16.17 13.63
C LYS A 74 -6.81 -17.54 13.00
N ASP A 75 -5.61 -17.97 12.63
CA ASP A 75 -5.34 -19.31 12.13
C ASP A 75 -5.23 -20.31 13.31
N ASP A 76 -5.38 -21.59 13.03
CA ASP A 76 -5.29 -22.67 14.02
C ASP A 76 -3.87 -22.74 14.64
N ASP A 77 -2.83 -22.51 13.83
CA ASP A 77 -1.42 -22.32 14.24
C ASP A 77 -1.16 -21.14 15.22
N GLY A 78 -2.21 -20.46 15.70
CA GLY A 78 -2.10 -19.31 16.61
C GLY A 78 -1.63 -18.02 15.94
N ASN A 79 -1.40 -18.04 14.63
CA ASN A 79 -1.09 -16.85 13.84
C ASN A 79 -2.30 -15.91 13.74
N ILE A 80 -2.05 -14.60 13.67
CA ILE A 80 -3.06 -13.59 13.35
C ILE A 80 -2.72 -13.01 11.97
N LEU A 81 -3.67 -13.12 11.04
CA LEU A 81 -3.62 -12.42 9.75
C LEU A 81 -4.36 -11.08 9.85
N VAL A 82 -3.72 -10.00 9.42
CA VAL A 82 -4.29 -8.65 9.39
C VAL A 82 -4.55 -8.22 7.96
N SER A 83 -5.81 -8.31 7.53
CA SER A 83 -6.26 -8.03 6.16
C SER A 83 -6.93 -6.67 6.03
N LYS A 84 -6.87 -6.06 4.85
CA LYS A 84 -7.55 -4.80 4.53
C LYS A 84 -9.05 -5.06 4.42
N TYR A 85 -9.87 -4.46 5.29
CA TYR A 85 -11.32 -4.58 5.14
C TYR A 85 -11.79 -3.69 3.98
N GLN A 86 -12.07 -4.31 2.85
CA GLN A 86 -12.86 -3.67 1.80
C GLN A 86 -14.30 -3.61 2.28
N GLU A 87 -14.80 -2.40 2.54
CA GLU A 87 -16.24 -2.18 2.42
C GLU A 87 -16.59 -2.34 0.95
N GLU A 88 -17.36 -3.38 0.63
CA GLU A 88 -18.11 -3.43 -0.61
C GLU A 88 -19.05 -2.22 -0.64
N LYS A 89 -18.57 -1.15 -1.27
CA LYS A 89 -19.46 -0.16 -1.84
C LYS A 89 -20.33 -0.93 -2.82
N LYS A 90 -21.59 -1.20 -2.45
CA LYS A 90 -22.63 -1.55 -3.42
C LYS A 90 -22.59 -0.50 -4.51
N VAL A 91 -22.06 -0.87 -5.68
CA VAL A 91 -22.17 -0.07 -6.88
C VAL A 91 -23.62 -0.24 -7.30
N GLU A 92 -24.46 0.74 -6.94
CA GLU A 92 -25.81 0.81 -7.49
C GLU A 92 -25.69 0.90 -9.02
N GLU A 93 -26.13 -0.13 -9.71
CA GLU A 93 -26.05 -0.22 -11.16
C GLU A 93 -26.93 0.85 -11.78
N LYS A 94 -26.32 1.90 -12.35
CA LYS A 94 -26.99 2.74 -13.33
C LYS A 94 -26.92 2.02 -14.68
N PRO A 95 -28.05 1.56 -15.25
CA PRO A 95 -28.05 0.75 -16.47
C PRO A 95 -27.55 1.53 -17.69
N LYS A 96 -26.99 0.82 -18.67
CA LYS A 96 -26.45 1.38 -19.92
C LYS A 96 -27.30 0.98 -21.14
N GLU A 97 -28.03 1.93 -21.70
CA GLU A 97 -28.42 1.93 -23.12
C GLU A 97 -28.13 3.35 -23.67
N LYS A 98 -27.19 3.59 -24.60
CA LYS A 98 -26.95 3.09 -25.99
C LYS A 98 -27.74 3.82 -27.09
N LYS A 99 -27.15 4.93 -27.58
CA LYS A 99 -26.87 5.24 -29.01
C LYS A 99 -26.18 6.61 -29.09
N GLY A 100 -25.29 6.90 -30.05
CA GLY A 100 -24.75 6.07 -31.13
C GLY A 100 -23.35 6.56 -31.58
N GLU A 101 -22.72 5.84 -32.50
CA GLU A 101 -21.29 6.00 -32.86
C GLU A 101 -21.04 6.99 -34.02
N LYS A 102 -19.79 7.49 -34.12
CA LYS A 102 -19.16 7.84 -35.40
C LYS A 102 -17.64 7.63 -35.36
N LYS A 103 -17.02 7.55 -36.55
CA LYS A 103 -15.66 7.05 -36.85
C LYS A 103 -15.04 7.89 -37.99
N VAL A 104 -13.72 7.94 -38.19
CA VAL A 104 -12.62 7.17 -37.55
C VAL A 104 -11.88 7.99 -36.46
N GLU A 105 -10.78 8.75 -36.61
CA GLU A 105 -9.75 8.94 -37.65
C GLU A 105 -8.33 8.68 -37.06
N GLU A 106 -7.27 8.63 -37.89
CA GLU A 106 -6.12 7.76 -37.61
C GLU A 106 -4.71 8.42 -37.54
N LYS A 107 -3.78 7.66 -36.92
CA LYS A 107 -2.34 7.85 -36.57
C LYS A 107 -1.41 8.30 -37.72
N PRO A 108 -0.14 8.74 -37.48
CA PRO A 108 0.82 8.36 -36.41
C PRO A 108 1.46 9.54 -35.62
N LYS A 109 2.24 9.40 -34.53
CA LYS A 109 3.03 8.31 -33.89
C LYS A 109 4.45 8.04 -34.41
N GLU A 110 5.40 8.96 -34.19
CA GLU A 110 6.84 8.60 -34.18
C GLU A 110 7.78 9.53 -33.38
N LYS A 111 8.35 9.04 -32.27
CA LYS A 111 9.81 8.96 -31.98
C LYS A 111 10.07 8.42 -30.56
N LYS A 112 11.02 7.49 -30.45
CA LYS A 112 11.52 6.89 -29.22
C LYS A 112 13.05 6.81 -29.34
N GLU A 113 13.77 7.03 -28.24
CA GLU A 113 15.20 6.77 -28.02
C GLU A 113 16.21 7.17 -29.12
N GLU A 114 17.09 8.12 -28.80
CA GLU A 114 18.53 7.85 -28.90
C GLU A 114 19.37 8.81 -28.04
N LYS A 115 20.64 8.43 -27.81
CA LYS A 115 21.69 9.13 -27.03
C LYS A 115 21.67 9.00 -25.49
N LYS A 116 22.05 7.79 -25.03
CA LYS A 116 22.99 7.64 -23.91
C LYS A 116 24.10 6.64 -24.29
N ALA A 117 25.35 7.01 -24.00
CA ALA A 117 26.57 6.18 -23.95
C ALA A 117 27.05 5.47 -25.25
N SER A 118 27.99 6.10 -25.97
CA SER A 118 29.11 5.43 -26.65
C SER A 118 30.33 6.37 -26.72
N ALA A 119 31.52 5.79 -26.77
CA ALA A 119 32.56 6.15 -25.79
C ALA A 119 34.01 5.90 -26.26
N SER A 120 34.80 6.98 -26.31
CA SER A 120 36.28 7.02 -26.40
C SER A 120 36.71 8.47 -26.08
N LYS A 121 37.61 8.82 -25.15
CA LYS A 121 38.83 8.21 -24.57
C LYS A 121 40.08 8.43 -25.44
N SER A 122 41.16 8.89 -24.79
CA SER A 122 42.24 9.74 -25.33
C SER A 122 41.80 11.22 -25.52
N ASP A 123 42.62 12.24 -25.30
CA ASP A 123 44.04 12.25 -24.91
C ASP A 123 44.34 13.02 -23.61
N GLU A 124 45.49 12.69 -23.01
CA GLU A 124 46.11 13.43 -21.91
C GLU A 124 47.27 14.29 -22.48
N LYS A 125 47.58 15.42 -21.84
CA LYS A 125 48.79 16.25 -22.02
C LYS A 125 48.96 17.10 -23.31
N GLN A 126 49.52 18.30 -23.06
CA GLN A 126 50.57 18.99 -23.83
C GLN A 126 50.24 19.81 -25.11
N LYS A 127 50.40 21.15 -24.92
CA LYS A 127 51.52 21.98 -25.45
C LYS A 127 51.25 22.86 -26.69
N LYS A 128 51.37 24.19 -26.46
CA LYS A 128 51.36 25.32 -27.43
C LYS A 128 50.00 25.55 -28.13
N GLU A 129 49.70 26.76 -28.59
CA GLU A 129 50.49 28.00 -28.65
C GLU A 129 50.25 28.98 -27.48
#